data_AF-A0A5P9J3U1-F1
#
_entry.id   AF-A0A5P9J3U1-F1
#
_cell.length_a   1.000
_cell.length_b   1.000
_cell.length_c   1.000
_cell.angle_alpha   90.00
_cell.angle_beta   90.00
_cell.angle_gamma   90.00
#
_symmetry.space_group_name_H-M   'P 1'
#
loop_
_entity.id
_entity.type
_entity.pdbx_description
1 polymer ?
#
loop_
_entity_poly.entity_id
_entity_poly.type
_entity_poly.pdbx_seq_one_letter_code
_entity_poly.pdbx_strand_id
1 'polypeptide(L)'
;MIPRLLLIFALLLSSPAVAAPSHGVIDSRTNLPRTLPLQVKTAPDRDAYLVLRDAQTDAIVLTAYAEAGRPFRALMPPGDYTFHAALGTGWEGPEALFGDNTRLYDHPLALSFSAGYARKSGNLIDLSAIYDKAVAVRRGYAICQFYTPRPNDAPRNPIDSPDETSIAPEITAGPVAPPGPYDPLLDGAPELGQEFGNTVSDVPLARRASEPNLPGPATLPDRDIDRDRLRARICD
;
A
#
# COMPACT_ATOMS: atom_id res chain seq x y z
N MET A 1 44.53 9.21 49.40
CA MET A 1 43.60 10.01 48.55
C MET A 1 43.51 9.53 47.09
N ILE A 2 44.38 8.62 46.62
CA ILE A 2 44.41 8.14 45.23
C ILE A 2 43.27 7.16 44.83
N PRO A 3 42.70 6.30 45.70
CA PRO A 3 41.71 5.30 45.23
C PRO A 3 40.32 5.89 44.92
N ARG A 4 39.99 7.07 45.45
CA ARG A 4 38.73 7.77 45.15
C ARG A 4 38.71 8.41 43.77
N LEU A 5 39.86 8.86 43.25
CA LEU A 5 39.96 9.47 41.92
C LEU A 5 39.83 8.42 40.81
N LEU A 6 40.36 7.21 41.05
CA LEU A 6 40.33 6.09 40.12
C LEU A 6 38.91 5.52 39.93
N LEU A 7 38.10 5.53 41.00
CA LEU A 7 36.69 5.09 40.94
C LEU A 7 35.80 6.08 40.15
N ILE A 8 36.06 7.38 40.26
CA ILE A 8 35.31 8.42 39.53
C ILE A 8 35.67 8.37 38.03
N PHE A 9 36.94 8.12 37.69
CA PHE A 9 37.35 7.97 36.29
C PHE A 9 36.74 6.73 35.62
N ALA A 10 36.62 5.61 36.36
CA ALA A 10 35.98 4.39 35.85
C ALA A 10 34.46 4.55 35.60
N LEU A 11 33.77 5.38 36.38
CA LEU A 11 32.34 5.68 36.18
C LEU A 11 32.08 6.62 35.00
N LEU A 12 33.06 7.45 34.60
CA LEU A 12 32.95 8.36 33.45
C LEU A 12 33.17 7.67 32.09
N LEU A 13 33.64 6.42 32.09
CA LEU A 13 33.85 5.61 30.87
C LEU A 13 32.64 4.73 30.51
N SER A 14 31.61 4.68 31.36
CA SER A 14 30.36 4.00 31.04
C SER A 14 29.48 4.90 30.18
N SER A 15 29.74 4.93 28.87
CA SER A 15 28.77 5.48 27.92
C SER A 15 27.45 4.70 28.08
N PRO A 16 26.31 5.38 28.26
CA PRO A 16 25.02 4.69 28.28
C PRO A 16 24.83 4.00 26.93
N ALA A 17 24.79 2.67 26.94
CA ALA A 17 24.45 1.91 25.75
C ALA A 17 22.98 2.20 25.42
N VAL A 18 22.76 2.96 24.34
CA VAL A 18 21.41 3.22 23.84
C VAL A 18 20.90 1.93 23.21
N ALA A 19 19.76 1.45 23.67
CA ALA A 19 19.15 0.25 23.10
C ALA A 19 18.75 0.53 21.64
N ALA A 20 19.08 -0.41 20.75
CA ALA A 20 18.62 -0.36 19.37
C ALA A 20 17.07 -0.41 19.31
N PRO A 21 16.44 0.29 18.36
CA PRO A 21 15.01 0.14 18.11
C PRO A 21 14.70 -1.30 17.70
N SER A 22 13.45 -1.71 17.90
CA SER A 22 12.99 -2.99 17.38
C SER A 22 12.99 -2.99 15.85
N HIS A 23 13.31 -4.15 15.25
CA HIS A 23 13.17 -4.34 13.81
C HIS A 23 11.75 -3.99 13.33
N GLY A 24 11.64 -3.02 12.43
CA GLY A 24 10.35 -2.54 11.94
C GLY A 24 10.30 -1.04 11.73
N VAL A 25 9.08 -0.53 11.55
CA VAL A 25 8.81 0.91 11.40
C VAL A 25 8.94 1.57 12.77
N ILE A 26 9.70 2.67 12.83
CA ILE A 26 9.85 3.50 14.02
C ILE A 26 8.78 4.60 14.01
N ASP A 27 8.67 5.34 12.91
CA ASP A 27 7.70 6.43 12.74
C ASP A 27 7.10 6.42 11.32
N SER A 28 5.86 6.87 11.18
CA SER A 28 5.17 6.99 9.91
C SER A 28 4.22 8.20 9.92
N ARG A 29 4.43 9.13 8.98
CA ARG A 29 3.73 10.42 8.90
C ARG A 29 3.00 10.55 7.58
N THR A 30 1.90 9.80 7.44
CA THR A 30 1.07 9.88 6.24
C THR A 30 -0.39 9.56 6.56
N ASN A 31 -1.29 10.33 5.94
CA ASN A 31 -2.73 10.10 6.02
C ASN A 31 -3.24 9.21 4.87
N LEU A 32 -2.36 8.81 3.95
CA LEU A 32 -2.71 8.00 2.80
C LEU A 32 -2.63 6.49 3.15
N PRO A 33 -3.51 5.65 2.55
CA PRO A 33 -3.46 4.21 2.78
C PRO A 33 -2.13 3.58 2.36
N ARG A 34 -1.46 2.93 3.31
CA ARG A 34 -0.20 2.21 3.10
C ARG A 34 -0.49 0.81 2.57
N THR A 35 -0.48 0.64 1.25
CA THR A 35 -0.90 -0.61 0.60
C THR A 35 0.10 -1.18 -0.40
N LEU A 36 1.21 -0.46 -0.66
CA LEU A 36 2.17 -0.81 -1.70
C LEU A 36 3.47 -1.36 -1.09
N PRO A 37 4.01 -2.48 -1.57
CA PRO A 37 5.08 -3.18 -0.88
C PRO A 37 6.44 -2.50 -1.02
N LEU A 38 7.12 -2.27 0.10
CA LEU A 38 8.54 -1.98 0.20
C LEU A 38 9.24 -3.17 0.88
N GLN A 39 10.28 -3.69 0.25
CA GLN A 39 11.16 -4.68 0.86
C GLN A 39 12.60 -4.19 0.81
N VAL A 40 13.31 -4.30 1.93
CA VAL A 40 14.73 -3.95 2.03
C VAL A 40 15.50 -5.16 2.55
N LYS A 41 16.58 -5.52 1.85
CA LYS A 41 17.52 -6.56 2.30
C LYS A 41 18.80 -5.90 2.81
N THR A 42 19.27 -6.36 3.95
CA THR A 42 20.52 -5.92 4.58
C THR A 42 21.54 -7.05 4.55
N ALA A 43 22.81 -6.72 4.74
CA ALA A 43 23.86 -7.71 4.95
C ALA A 43 23.76 -8.31 6.37
N PRO A 44 24.28 -9.53 6.60
CA PRO A 44 24.17 -10.21 7.91
C PRO A 44 25.02 -9.59 9.02
N ASP A 45 25.90 -8.63 8.70
CA ASP A 45 26.90 -8.05 9.59
C ASP A 45 26.64 -6.58 9.95
N ARG A 46 25.57 -5.97 9.42
CA ARG A 46 25.23 -4.55 9.68
C ARG A 46 23.73 -4.32 9.69
N ASP A 47 23.31 -3.55 10.68
CA ASP A 47 21.97 -3.02 10.77
C ASP A 47 21.80 -1.83 9.82
N ALA A 48 20.55 -1.42 9.61
CA ALA A 48 20.22 -0.27 8.80
C ALA A 48 19.14 0.58 9.44
N TYR A 49 19.38 1.89 9.54
CA TYR A 49 18.34 2.88 9.81
C TYR A 49 17.89 3.48 8.48
N LEU A 50 16.60 3.35 8.18
CA LEU A 50 16.00 3.68 6.89
C LEU A 50 15.17 4.95 7.03
N VAL A 51 15.28 5.85 6.05
CA VAL A 51 14.47 7.06 5.97
C VAL A 51 13.92 7.18 4.55
N LEU A 52 12.60 7.31 4.45
CA LEU A 52 11.92 7.63 3.20
C LEU A 52 11.29 9.02 3.32
N ARG A 53 11.54 9.86 2.31
CA ARG A 53 11.00 11.22 2.23
C ARG A 53 10.17 11.36 0.97
N ASP A 54 9.11 12.14 1.06
CA ASP A 54 8.33 12.52 -0.12
C ASP A 54 9.22 13.30 -1.10
N ALA A 55 9.27 12.89 -2.36
CA ALA A 55 10.23 13.45 -3.32
C ALA A 55 9.91 14.89 -3.74
N GLN A 56 8.69 15.39 -3.49
CA GLN A 56 8.28 16.75 -3.84
C GLN A 56 8.49 17.73 -2.67
N THR A 57 8.17 17.29 -1.46
CA THR A 57 8.15 18.12 -0.26
C THR A 57 9.35 17.91 0.67
N ASP A 58 10.14 16.86 0.44
CA ASP A 58 11.25 16.40 1.29
C ASP A 58 10.84 16.01 2.73
N ALA A 59 9.53 15.95 2.99
CA ALA A 59 9.00 15.58 4.29
C ALA A 59 9.28 14.10 4.59
N ILE A 60 9.72 13.79 5.81
CA ILE A 60 9.90 12.40 6.27
C ILE A 60 8.54 11.73 6.36
N VAL A 61 8.36 10.65 5.61
CA VAL A 61 7.11 9.87 5.57
C VAL A 61 7.23 8.59 6.38
N LEU A 62 8.42 8.00 6.42
CA LEU A 62 8.69 6.77 7.15
C LEU A 62 10.13 6.72 7.63
N THR A 63 10.30 6.31 8.89
CA THR A 63 11.59 5.87 9.43
C THR A 63 11.47 4.44 9.93
N ALA A 64 12.53 3.66 9.78
CA ALA A 64 12.53 2.25 10.19
C ALA A 64 13.92 1.78 10.62
N TYR A 65 13.93 0.74 11.44
CA TYR A 65 15.12 -0.03 11.77
C TYR A 65 15.05 -1.40 11.12
N ALA A 66 16.08 -1.76 10.35
CA ALA A 66 16.28 -3.09 9.82
C ALA A 66 17.47 -3.73 10.52
N GLU A 67 17.28 -4.95 10.96
CA GLU A 67 18.27 -5.73 11.69
C GLU A 67 19.12 -6.50 10.66
N ALA A 68 20.39 -6.72 10.97
CA ALA A 68 21.33 -7.38 10.10
C ALA A 68 20.82 -8.76 9.64
N GLY A 69 20.88 -9.01 8.33
CA GLY A 69 20.48 -10.28 7.71
C GLY A 69 18.98 -10.57 7.72
N ARG A 70 18.16 -9.72 8.35
CA ARG A 70 16.70 -9.88 8.43
C ARG A 70 16.01 -8.95 7.43
N PRO A 71 15.30 -9.49 6.42
CA PRO A 71 14.60 -8.65 5.45
C PRO A 71 13.52 -7.79 6.10
N PHE A 72 13.61 -6.48 5.90
CA PHE A 72 12.60 -5.52 6.31
C PHE A 72 11.48 -5.46 5.27
N ARG A 73 10.22 -5.40 5.73
CA ARG A 73 9.04 -5.27 4.88
C ARG A 73 8.09 -4.24 5.48
N ALA A 74 7.61 -3.34 4.64
CA ALA A 74 6.60 -2.36 5.00
C ALA A 74 5.67 -2.09 3.82
N LEU A 75 4.52 -1.47 4.11
CA LEU A 75 3.66 -0.92 3.08
C LEU A 75 3.87 0.59 3.01
N MET A 76 3.86 1.12 1.80
CA MET A 76 4.01 2.53 1.46
C MET A 76 2.70 3.05 0.83
N PRO A 77 2.41 4.34 0.97
CA PRO A 77 1.39 4.98 0.16
C PRO A 77 1.85 5.11 -1.30
N PRO A 78 0.90 5.35 -2.24
CA PRO A 78 1.25 5.78 -3.59
C PRO A 78 2.08 7.08 -3.57
N GLY A 79 2.96 7.25 -4.56
CA GLY A 79 3.81 8.43 -4.69
C GLY A 79 5.26 8.09 -5.01
N ASP A 80 6.07 9.14 -5.10
CA ASP A 80 7.51 9.05 -5.33
C ASP A 80 8.28 9.48 -4.08
N TYR A 81 9.27 8.67 -3.68
CA TYR A 81 9.99 8.88 -2.44
C TYR A 81 11.50 8.77 -2.62
N THR A 82 12.28 9.67 -2.02
CA THR A 82 13.72 9.46 -1.89
C THR A 82 13.99 8.45 -0.78
N PHE A 83 15.04 7.65 -0.96
CA PHE A 83 15.43 6.60 -0.03
C PHE A 83 16.84 6.86 0.49
N HIS A 84 16.95 6.92 1.81
CA HIS A 84 18.20 7.11 2.52
C HIS A 84 18.36 5.99 3.53
N ALA A 85 19.59 5.53 3.71
CA ALA A 85 19.94 4.56 4.72
C ALA A 85 21.22 4.96 5.44
N ALA A 86 21.25 4.78 6.75
CA ALA A 86 22.47 4.69 7.52
C ALA A 86 22.72 3.22 7.84
N LEU A 87 23.94 2.75 7.63
CA LEU A 87 24.35 1.37 7.83
C LEU A 87 25.45 1.33 8.88
N GLY A 88 25.43 0.33 9.76
CA GLY A 88 26.49 0.18 10.73
C GLY A 88 26.22 -0.89 11.77
N THR A 89 27.06 -0.88 12.81
CA THR A 89 26.95 -1.72 13.98
C THR A 89 27.00 -0.84 15.22
N GLY A 90 26.39 -1.27 16.32
CA GLY A 90 26.38 -0.51 17.57
C GLY A 90 25.54 0.76 17.45
N TRP A 91 24.21 0.61 17.54
CA TRP A 91 23.30 1.74 17.56
C TRP A 91 23.59 2.69 18.73
N GLU A 92 23.71 3.98 18.45
CA GLU A 92 24.01 5.05 19.41
C GLU A 92 22.86 6.09 19.55
N GLY A 93 21.77 5.93 18.80
CA GLY A 93 20.61 6.82 18.85
C GLY A 93 20.30 7.48 17.50
N PRO A 94 19.13 8.12 17.34
CA PRO A 94 18.73 8.72 16.05
C PRO A 94 19.61 9.91 15.63
N GLU A 95 20.30 10.57 16.56
CA GLU A 95 21.22 11.68 16.28
C GLU A 95 22.62 11.21 15.88
N ALA A 96 23.14 10.17 16.54
CA ALA A 96 24.48 9.62 16.33
C ALA A 96 24.51 8.39 15.41
N LEU A 97 23.34 7.80 15.13
CA LEU A 97 23.13 6.60 14.31
C LEU A 97 23.94 5.40 14.79
N PHE A 98 25.01 5.05 14.10
CA PHE A 98 25.95 3.96 14.43
C PHE A 98 27.34 4.49 14.79
N GLY A 99 27.41 5.74 15.27
CA GLY A 99 28.65 6.42 15.64
C GLY A 99 29.56 6.71 14.45
N ASP A 100 30.87 6.73 14.69
CA ASP A 100 31.90 7.04 13.69
C ASP A 100 31.96 6.03 12.53
N ASN A 101 31.43 4.83 12.74
CA ASN A 101 31.37 3.79 11.71
C ASN A 101 30.09 3.85 10.88
N THR A 102 29.25 4.88 11.09
CA THR A 102 28.03 5.10 10.31
C THR A 102 28.37 5.32 8.85
N ARG A 103 27.77 4.49 8.01
CA ARG A 103 27.87 4.62 6.57
C ARG A 103 26.54 5.08 5.99
N LEU A 104 26.55 6.25 5.38
CA LEU A 104 25.37 6.81 4.72
C LEU A 104 25.24 6.28 3.27
N TYR A 105 24.01 6.07 2.85
CA TYR A 105 23.64 5.67 1.50
C TYR A 105 22.40 6.44 1.05
N ASP A 106 22.54 7.14 -0.08
CA ASP A 106 21.45 7.81 -0.76
C ASP A 106 21.15 7.06 -2.06
N HIS A 107 19.90 6.61 -2.23
CA HIS A 107 19.52 5.99 -3.49
C HIS A 107 19.43 7.05 -4.59
N PRO A 108 20.08 6.85 -5.75
CA PRO A 108 20.21 7.91 -6.74
C PRO A 108 18.91 8.27 -7.48
N LEU A 109 17.87 7.44 -7.40
CA LEU A 109 16.60 7.66 -8.06
C LEU A 109 15.45 7.59 -7.06
N ALA A 110 14.40 8.37 -7.28
CA ALA A 110 13.18 8.24 -6.48
C ALA A 110 12.56 6.85 -6.67
N LEU A 111 12.02 6.31 -5.59
CA LEU A 111 11.25 5.08 -5.57
C LEU A 111 9.80 5.41 -5.85
N SER A 112 9.30 4.95 -7.01
CA SER A 112 7.90 5.14 -7.39
C SER A 112 7.05 3.99 -6.89
N PHE A 113 5.92 4.32 -6.26
CA PHE A 113 4.90 3.40 -5.78
C PHE A 113 3.56 3.78 -6.39
N SER A 114 2.92 2.84 -7.07
CA SER A 114 1.64 3.08 -7.75
C SER A 114 0.66 1.93 -7.57
N ALA A 115 -0.64 2.26 -7.50
CA ALA A 115 -1.73 1.30 -7.49
C ALA A 115 -2.63 1.54 -8.71
N GLY A 116 -2.76 0.53 -9.56
CA GLY A 116 -3.78 0.44 -10.60
C GLY A 116 -4.84 -0.60 -10.24
N TYR A 117 -5.85 -0.74 -11.11
CA TYR A 117 -6.98 -1.66 -10.89
C TYR A 117 -6.55 -3.12 -10.69
N ALA A 118 -5.55 -3.58 -11.45
CA ALA A 118 -5.10 -4.96 -11.43
C ALA A 118 -3.65 -5.14 -10.94
N ARG A 119 -2.91 -4.04 -10.73
CA ARG A 119 -1.47 -4.08 -10.41
C ARG A 119 -1.12 -3.08 -9.33
N LYS A 120 -0.42 -3.56 -8.32
CA LYS A 120 0.24 -2.73 -7.30
C LYS A 120 1.74 -2.80 -7.50
N SER A 121 2.38 -1.66 -7.72
CA SER A 121 3.81 -1.53 -7.94
C SER A 121 4.48 -0.97 -6.68
N GLY A 122 5.54 -1.64 -6.24
CA GLY A 122 6.40 -1.25 -5.15
C GLY A 122 7.86 -1.56 -5.45
N ASN A 123 8.71 -1.60 -4.42
CA ASN A 123 10.15 -1.62 -4.59
C ASN A 123 10.83 -2.65 -3.68
N LEU A 124 11.81 -3.37 -4.25
CA LEU A 124 12.79 -4.13 -3.50
C LEU A 124 14.14 -3.43 -3.61
N ILE A 125 14.74 -3.11 -2.46
CA ILE A 125 16.07 -2.52 -2.35
C ILE A 125 17.01 -3.52 -1.69
N ASP A 126 18.08 -3.87 -2.39
CA ASP A 126 19.11 -4.75 -1.84
C ASP A 126 20.34 -3.94 -1.41
N LEU A 127 20.51 -3.78 -0.10
CA LEU A 127 21.65 -3.12 0.54
C LEU A 127 22.78 -4.09 0.91
N SER A 128 22.58 -5.40 0.71
CA SER A 128 23.53 -6.42 1.21
C SER A 128 24.92 -6.31 0.57
N ALA A 129 24.98 -5.92 -0.70
CA ALA A 129 26.20 -5.79 -1.47
C ALA A 129 26.79 -4.36 -1.50
N ILE A 130 26.29 -3.45 -0.65
CA ILE A 130 26.80 -2.07 -0.63
C ILE A 130 28.14 -2.01 0.11
N TYR A 131 29.17 -1.64 -0.65
CA TYR A 131 30.53 -1.27 -0.23
C TYR A 131 30.87 0.11 -0.82
N ASP A 132 32.04 0.68 -0.53
CA ASP A 132 32.40 2.12 -0.67
C ASP A 132 31.86 2.90 -1.88
N LYS A 133 31.66 2.24 -3.03
CA LYS A 133 31.13 2.87 -4.25
C LYS A 133 29.99 2.09 -4.92
N ALA A 134 29.46 1.06 -4.26
CA ALA A 134 28.42 0.21 -4.81
C ALA A 134 27.03 0.85 -4.62
N VAL A 135 26.19 0.71 -5.63
CA VAL A 135 24.80 1.18 -5.62
C VAL A 135 23.90 0.01 -5.21
N ALA A 136 22.91 0.27 -4.35
CA ALA A 136 21.88 -0.71 -4.04
C ALA A 136 21.19 -1.21 -5.31
N VAL A 137 20.94 -2.52 -5.38
CA VAL A 137 20.15 -3.05 -6.50
C VAL A 137 18.68 -2.77 -6.21
N ARG A 138 18.06 -1.93 -7.05
CA ARG A 138 16.62 -1.72 -7.07
C ARG A 138 15.96 -2.69 -8.05
N ARG A 139 14.87 -3.32 -7.63
CA ARG A 139 13.97 -4.06 -8.52
C ARG A 139 12.54 -3.60 -8.30
N GLY A 140 11.78 -3.47 -9.38
CA GLY A 140 10.34 -3.32 -9.30
C GLY A 140 9.74 -4.56 -8.65
N TYR A 141 8.82 -4.36 -7.70
CA TYR A 141 8.08 -5.44 -7.05
C TYR A 141 6.60 -5.24 -7.33
N ALA A 142 5.99 -6.11 -8.11
CA ALA A 142 4.59 -5.98 -8.50
C ALA A 142 3.74 -7.08 -7.87
N ILE A 143 2.55 -6.71 -7.40
CA ILE A 143 1.51 -7.65 -7.00
C ILE A 143 0.37 -7.52 -8.01
N CYS A 144 0.10 -8.61 -8.73
CA CYS A 144 -1.06 -8.73 -9.59
C CYS A 144 -2.29 -9.17 -8.79
N GLN A 145 -3.39 -8.45 -8.96
CA GLN A 145 -4.69 -8.79 -8.38
C GLN A 145 -5.68 -9.02 -9.53
N PHE A 146 -6.36 -10.17 -9.50
CA PHE A 146 -7.43 -10.47 -10.43
C PHE A 146 -8.65 -10.96 -9.65
N TYR A 147 -9.82 -10.44 -10.03
CA TYR A 147 -11.09 -10.94 -9.51
C TYR A 147 -11.41 -12.27 -10.19
N THR A 148 -11.56 -13.33 -9.41
CA THR A 148 -12.19 -14.57 -9.87
C THR A 148 -13.59 -14.63 -9.27
N PRO A 149 -14.66 -14.44 -10.06
CA PRO A 149 -15.99 -14.79 -9.61
C PRO A 149 -15.98 -16.27 -9.19
N ARG A 150 -16.57 -16.61 -8.05
CA ARG A 150 -16.75 -18.02 -7.68
C ARG A 150 -17.72 -18.66 -8.70
N PRO A 151 -17.61 -19.97 -8.96
CA PRO A 151 -18.50 -20.67 -9.93
C PRO A 151 -19.99 -20.48 -9.65
N ASN A 152 -20.36 -20.21 -8.40
CA ASN A 152 -21.74 -19.97 -7.97
C ASN A 152 -22.13 -18.49 -7.91
N ASP A 153 -21.24 -17.57 -8.30
CA ASP A 153 -21.52 -16.13 -8.46
C ASP A 153 -22.11 -15.83 -9.85
N ALA A 154 -22.82 -16.79 -10.45
CA ALA A 154 -23.65 -16.49 -11.61
C ALA A 154 -24.54 -15.30 -11.24
N PRO A 155 -24.71 -14.29 -12.12
CA PRO A 155 -25.69 -13.24 -11.88
C PRO A 155 -27.01 -13.95 -11.64
N ARG A 156 -27.51 -13.93 -10.40
CA ARG A 156 -28.87 -14.39 -10.16
C ARG A 156 -29.74 -13.50 -11.01
N ASN A 157 -30.42 -14.09 -11.98
CA ASN A 157 -31.45 -13.39 -12.72
C ASN A 157 -32.42 -12.88 -11.65
N PRO A 158 -32.66 -11.55 -11.52
CA PRO A 158 -33.49 -11.01 -10.44
C PRO A 158 -34.91 -11.58 -10.40
N ILE A 159 -35.31 -12.29 -11.46
CA ILE A 159 -36.64 -12.80 -11.71
C ILE A 159 -36.80 -14.28 -11.30
N ASP A 160 -35.71 -15.04 -11.11
CA ASP A 160 -35.78 -16.49 -10.85
C ASP A 160 -35.71 -16.87 -9.35
N SER A 161 -36.31 -16.07 -8.46
CA SER A 161 -36.48 -16.46 -7.06
C SER A 161 -37.95 -16.83 -6.81
N PRO A 162 -38.39 -18.09 -7.02
CA PRO A 162 -39.70 -18.55 -6.61
C PRO A 162 -39.62 -19.09 -5.17
N ASP A 163 -39.35 -18.20 -4.20
CA ASP A 163 -39.79 -18.41 -2.81
C ASP A 163 -39.59 -17.10 -2.04
N GLU A 164 -40.56 -16.20 -2.14
CA GLU A 164 -40.67 -15.03 -1.26
C GLU A 164 -41.55 -15.40 -0.07
N THR A 165 -41.07 -16.32 0.77
CA THR A 165 -41.51 -16.31 2.17
C THR A 165 -40.78 -15.16 2.85
N SER A 166 -41.48 -14.04 2.97
CA SER A 166 -41.05 -12.86 3.71
C SER A 166 -40.59 -13.25 5.11
N ILE A 167 -39.28 -13.21 5.34
CA ILE A 167 -38.66 -13.11 6.67
C ILE A 167 -38.24 -11.65 6.87
N ALA A 168 -39.17 -10.71 6.64
CA ALA A 168 -39.02 -9.40 7.24
C ALA A 168 -39.46 -9.53 8.71
N PRO A 169 -38.59 -9.29 9.71
CA PRO A 169 -39.07 -9.15 11.08
C PRO A 169 -40.05 -7.98 11.12
N GLU A 170 -41.20 -8.20 11.75
CA GLU A 170 -42.18 -7.16 12.00
C GLU A 170 -41.51 -6.06 12.84
N ILE A 171 -41.17 -4.94 12.19
CA ILE A 171 -40.49 -3.82 12.84
C ILE A 171 -41.52 -3.16 13.76
N THR A 172 -41.52 -3.55 15.04
CA THR A 172 -42.11 -2.73 16.09
C THR A 172 -41.33 -1.43 16.13
N ALA A 173 -42.01 -0.29 15.99
CA ALA A 173 -41.39 1.03 15.97
C ALA A 173 -40.45 1.22 17.16
N GLY A 174 -39.13 1.19 16.89
CA GLY A 174 -38.10 1.57 17.85
C GLY A 174 -38.14 3.08 18.12
N PRO A 175 -37.53 3.55 19.22
CA PRO A 175 -37.52 4.96 19.57
C PRO A 175 -36.92 5.81 18.46
N VAL A 176 -37.52 6.98 18.21
CA VAL A 176 -37.07 7.96 17.22
C VAL A 176 -35.60 8.30 17.46
N ALA A 177 -34.76 8.06 16.44
CA ALA A 177 -33.35 8.44 16.49
C ALA A 177 -33.23 9.98 16.57
N PRO A 178 -32.29 10.52 17.38
CA PRO A 178 -32.04 11.96 17.39
C PRO A 178 -31.59 12.42 15.99
N PRO A 179 -31.89 13.68 15.61
CA PRO A 179 -31.47 14.20 14.31
C PRO A 179 -29.95 14.10 14.19
N GLY A 180 -29.49 13.58 13.04
CA GLY A 180 -28.08 13.54 12.69
C GLY A 180 -27.48 14.94 12.59
N PRO A 181 -26.14 15.06 12.60
CA PRO A 181 -25.46 16.33 12.43
C PRO A 181 -25.89 17.00 11.11
N TYR A 182 -26.26 18.28 11.19
CA TYR A 182 -26.64 19.12 10.04
C TYR A 182 -25.54 19.08 8.98
N ASP A 183 -25.88 18.72 7.73
CA ASP A 183 -24.96 18.73 6.59
C ASP A 183 -25.27 19.94 5.69
N PRO A 184 -24.48 21.03 5.77
CA PRO A 184 -24.74 22.24 4.98
C PRO A 184 -24.60 22.04 3.47
N LEU A 185 -24.03 20.93 3.00
CA LEU A 185 -23.83 20.65 1.57
C LEU A 185 -25.01 19.90 0.93
N LEU A 186 -25.79 19.15 1.72
CA LEU A 186 -26.97 18.43 1.25
C LEU A 186 -28.27 19.11 1.65
N ASP A 187 -28.29 19.81 2.80
CA ASP A 187 -29.51 20.40 3.34
C ASP A 187 -29.74 21.87 2.89
N GLY A 188 -28.83 22.44 2.10
CA GLY A 188 -28.79 23.88 1.76
C GLY A 188 -29.16 24.29 0.34
N ALA A 189 -29.30 23.36 -0.63
CA ALA A 189 -29.52 23.73 -2.03
C ALA A 189 -30.39 22.70 -2.80
N PRO A 190 -31.73 22.80 -2.71
CA PRO A 190 -32.63 21.88 -3.44
C PRO A 190 -32.66 22.08 -4.97
N GLU A 191 -31.92 23.04 -5.53
CA GLU A 191 -32.07 23.40 -6.96
C GLU A 191 -31.07 22.72 -7.92
N LEU A 192 -29.98 22.12 -7.44
CA LEU A 192 -28.99 21.45 -8.31
C LEU A 192 -29.40 20.04 -8.76
N GLY A 193 -30.47 19.48 -8.19
CA GLY A 193 -30.97 18.15 -8.52
C GLY A 193 -31.94 18.08 -9.72
N GLN A 194 -32.37 19.21 -10.27
CA GLN A 194 -33.43 19.24 -11.31
C GLN A 194 -32.93 19.43 -12.76
N GLU A 195 -31.68 19.84 -12.99
CA GLU A 195 -31.21 20.14 -14.37
C GLU A 195 -30.61 18.95 -15.14
N PHE A 196 -30.31 17.81 -14.49
CA PHE A 196 -29.68 16.66 -15.17
C PHE A 196 -30.65 15.52 -15.52
N GLY A 197 -31.96 15.73 -15.39
CA GLY A 197 -32.96 14.65 -15.47
C GLY A 197 -33.47 14.25 -16.86
N ASN A 198 -33.27 15.03 -17.94
CA ASN A 198 -34.07 14.86 -19.17
C ASN A 198 -33.29 14.88 -20.50
N THR A 199 -32.14 14.18 -20.60
CA THR A 199 -31.50 13.98 -21.92
C THR A 199 -31.03 12.54 -22.15
N VAL A 200 -31.97 11.60 -22.16
CA VAL A 200 -31.81 10.37 -22.93
C VAL A 200 -33.13 10.15 -23.68
N SER A 201 -33.10 10.34 -25.00
CA SER A 201 -34.25 9.99 -25.84
C SER A 201 -34.45 8.48 -25.82
N ASP A 202 -35.69 8.08 -25.55
CA ASP A 202 -36.17 6.71 -25.62
C ASP A 202 -35.87 6.10 -26.99
N VAL A 203 -35.03 5.06 -27.02
CA VAL A 203 -34.94 4.17 -28.18
C VAL A 203 -36.05 3.14 -28.04
N PRO A 204 -37.05 3.07 -28.95
CA PRO A 204 -38.10 2.07 -28.87
C PRO A 204 -37.52 0.67 -29.08
N LEU A 205 -37.64 -0.19 -28.06
CA LEU A 205 -37.19 -1.60 -28.05
C LEU A 205 -37.81 -2.48 -29.15
N ALA A 206 -38.85 -2.00 -29.86
CA ALA A 206 -39.52 -2.75 -30.91
C ALA A 206 -38.70 -2.94 -32.20
N ARG A 207 -37.60 -2.21 -32.40
CA ARG A 207 -36.82 -2.29 -33.67
C ARG A 207 -35.69 -3.33 -33.68
N ARG A 208 -35.48 -4.10 -32.60
CA ARG A 208 -34.45 -5.16 -32.54
C ARG A 208 -34.94 -6.57 -32.91
N ALA A 209 -36.25 -6.77 -33.10
CA ALA A 209 -36.82 -8.11 -33.29
C ALA A 209 -36.86 -8.60 -34.76
N SER A 210 -36.22 -7.89 -35.70
CA SER A 210 -36.32 -8.19 -37.13
C SER A 210 -34.96 -8.17 -37.85
N GLU A 211 -33.94 -8.82 -37.28
CA GLU A 211 -32.75 -9.24 -38.03
C GLU A 211 -32.87 -10.73 -38.38
N PRO A 212 -32.89 -11.10 -39.68
CA PRO A 212 -32.78 -12.48 -40.10
C PRO A 212 -31.31 -12.92 -40.14
N ASN A 213 -31.04 -14.10 -39.59
CA ASN A 213 -29.79 -14.88 -39.64
C ASN A 213 -28.58 -14.36 -38.86
N LEU A 214 -28.57 -14.61 -37.55
CA LEU A 214 -27.31 -14.87 -36.84
C LEU A 214 -26.78 -16.25 -37.26
N PRO A 215 -25.50 -16.40 -37.65
CA PRO A 215 -24.89 -17.71 -37.84
C PRO A 215 -24.99 -18.51 -36.54
N GLY A 216 -25.28 -19.81 -36.67
CA GLY A 216 -25.37 -20.75 -35.55
C GLY A 216 -24.13 -20.69 -34.66
N PRO A 217 -24.22 -21.17 -33.41
CA PRO A 217 -23.24 -20.91 -32.37
C PRO A 217 -21.84 -21.25 -32.87
N ALA A 218 -21.05 -20.20 -33.13
CA ALA A 218 -19.62 -20.36 -33.23
C ALA A 218 -19.18 -21.02 -31.93
N THR A 219 -18.44 -22.13 -32.04
CA THR A 219 -17.75 -22.78 -30.95
C THR A 219 -17.16 -21.69 -30.07
N LEU A 220 -17.69 -21.53 -28.85
CA LEU A 220 -17.20 -20.54 -27.90
C LEU A 220 -15.68 -20.76 -27.81
N PRO A 221 -14.85 -19.74 -28.05
CA PRO A 221 -13.42 -19.89 -27.86
C PRO A 221 -13.19 -20.37 -26.44
N ASP A 222 -12.27 -21.30 -26.29
CA ASP A 222 -11.88 -21.87 -25.01
C ASP A 222 -11.64 -20.74 -24.01
N ARG A 223 -12.56 -20.57 -23.05
CA ARG A 223 -12.59 -19.45 -22.10
C ARG A 223 -11.33 -19.42 -21.23
N ASP A 224 -10.66 -20.56 -21.08
CA ASP A 224 -9.41 -20.64 -20.32
C ASP A 224 -8.23 -20.05 -21.11
N ILE A 225 -8.19 -20.24 -22.44
CA ILE A 225 -7.15 -19.64 -23.30
C ILE A 225 -7.26 -18.11 -23.32
N ASP A 226 -8.49 -17.56 -23.26
CA ASP A 226 -8.69 -16.11 -23.24
C ASP A 226 -8.33 -15.49 -21.89
N ARG A 227 -8.59 -16.19 -20.77
CA ARG A 227 -8.18 -15.75 -19.43
C ARG A 227 -6.67 -15.67 -19.27
N ASP A 228 -5.94 -16.67 -19.75
CA ASP A 228 -4.49 -16.70 -19.60
C ASP A 228 -3.81 -15.66 -20.50
N ARG A 229 -4.37 -15.39 -21.69
CA ARG A 229 -3.95 -14.26 -22.53
C ARG A 229 -4.27 -12.90 -21.91
N LEU A 230 -5.43 -12.76 -21.27
CA LEU A 230 -5.81 -11.53 -20.58
C LEU A 230 -4.93 -11.28 -19.35
N ARG A 231 -4.60 -12.34 -18.60
CA ARG A 231 -3.65 -12.29 -17.48
C ARG A 231 -2.26 -11.84 -17.92
N ALA A 232 -1.73 -12.42 -18.99
CA ALA A 232 -0.44 -12.01 -19.54
C ALA A 232 -0.46 -10.51 -19.90
N ARG A 233 -1.49 -10.03 -20.60
CA ARG A 233 -1.61 -8.61 -20.99
C ARG A 233 -1.78 -7.62 -19.83
N ILE A 234 -2.36 -8.05 -18.71
CA ILE A 234 -2.62 -7.18 -17.55
C ILE A 234 -1.42 -7.14 -16.59
N CYS A 235 -0.56 -8.16 -16.62
CA CYS A 235 0.53 -8.37 -15.66
C CYS A 235 1.94 -8.27 -16.23
N ASP A 236 2.12 -8.29 -17.56
CA ASP A 236 3.40 -7.98 -18.22
C ASP A 236 3.53 -6.47 -18.49
#